data_AF-V5GPU4-F1
#
_entry.id   AF-V5GPU4-F1
#
_cell.length_a   1.000
_cell.length_b   1.000
_cell.length_c   1.000
_cell.angle_alpha   90.00
_cell.angle_beta   90.00
_cell.angle_gamma   90.00
#
_symmetry.space_group_name_H-M   'P 1'
#
loop_
_entity.id
_entity.type
_entity.pdbx_description
1 polymer ?
#
loop_
_entity_poly.entity_id
_entity_poly.type
_entity_poly.pdbx_seq_one_letter_code
_entity_poly.pdbx_strand_id
1 'polypeptide(L)'
;TAAKLEEANGNHHMVEKIIERAISSLSANGVEINREQWFKEAIESEKGGHVHCCRAIVKAIISYGVEPEDQKHTWMEDADNCINQGAYECARAVYNIALVTFPGKKSIWLRAAYLEKNHGTRESL
;
A
#
# COMPACT_ATOMS: atom_id res chain seq x y z
N THR A 1 15.58 5.56 3.17
CA THR A 1 14.74 6.54 3.91
C THR A 1 14.65 6.14 5.37
N ALA A 2 14.36 7.06 6.30
CA ALA A 2 14.32 6.76 7.75
C ALA A 2 13.43 5.56 8.11
N ALA A 3 12.28 5.42 7.45
CA ALA A 3 11.39 4.26 7.58
C ALA A 3 12.05 2.92 7.22
N LYS A 4 12.78 2.86 6.10
CA LYS A 4 13.55 1.66 5.66
C LYS A 4 14.64 1.28 6.67
N LEU A 5 15.25 2.27 7.34
CA LEU A 5 16.28 2.06 8.36
C LEU A 5 15.68 1.49 9.65
N GLU A 6 14.54 2.00 10.10
CA GLU A 6 13.83 1.45 11.26
C GLU A 6 13.33 0.02 10.99
N GLU A 7 12.88 -0.29 9.78
CA GLU A 7 12.51 -1.65 9.40
C GLU A 7 13.71 -2.60 9.43
N ALA A 8 14.88 -2.18 8.92
CA ALA A 8 16.10 -2.99 9.01
C ALA A 8 16.53 -3.27 10.46
N ASN A 9 16.16 -2.40 11.40
CA ASN A 9 16.40 -2.57 12.83
C ASN A 9 15.28 -3.34 13.55
N GLY A 10 14.24 -3.81 12.85
CA GLY A 10 13.10 -4.53 13.42
C GLY A 10 12.05 -3.65 14.11
N ASN A 11 12.14 -2.32 14.00
CA ASN A 11 11.25 -1.38 14.67
C ASN A 11 9.98 -1.10 13.86
N HIS A 12 9.21 -2.13 13.53
CA HIS A 12 8.07 -2.03 12.59
C HIS A 12 7.00 -1.02 13.01
N HIS A 13 6.72 -0.89 14.31
CA HIS A 13 5.77 0.11 14.81
C HIS A 13 6.24 1.56 14.60
N MET A 14 7.56 1.79 14.57
CA MET A 14 8.11 3.11 14.29
C MET A 14 8.00 3.46 12.81
N VAL A 15 8.05 2.46 11.92
CA VAL A 15 7.88 2.64 10.47
C VAL A 15 6.53 3.29 10.16
N GLU A 16 5.42 2.74 10.68
CA GLU A 16 4.08 3.30 10.47
C GLU A 16 4.00 4.76 10.95
N LYS A 17 4.51 5.04 12.16
CA LYS A 17 4.51 6.40 12.73
C LYS A 17 5.35 7.38 11.91
N ILE A 18 6.49 6.95 11.37
CA ILE A 18 7.34 7.81 10.54
C ILE A 18 6.62 8.17 9.24
N ILE A 19 6.00 7.19 8.59
CA ILE A 19 5.28 7.44 7.33
C ILE A 19 4.07 8.35 7.56
N GLU A 20 3.23 8.07 8.57
CA GLU A 20 2.08 8.93 8.91
C GLU A 20 2.52 10.37 9.21
N ARG A 21 3.61 10.55 9.98
CA ARG A 21 4.16 11.87 10.28
C ARG A 21 4.73 12.55 9.05
N ALA A 22 5.37 11.81 8.14
CA ALA A 22 5.91 12.37 6.91
C ALA A 22 4.79 12.96 6.04
N ILE A 23 3.72 12.18 5.81
CA ILE A 23 2.56 12.64 5.03
C ILE A 23 1.86 13.82 5.72
N SER A 24 1.62 13.74 7.03
CA SER A 24 0.99 14.81 7.80
C SER A 24 1.81 16.11 7.77
N SER A 25 3.14 16.00 7.91
CA SER A 25 4.05 17.14 7.86
C SER A 25 4.09 17.79 6.48
N LEU A 26 4.16 16.99 5.41
CA LEU A 26 4.13 17.51 4.04
C LEU A 26 2.82 18.26 3.75
N SER A 27 1.69 17.66 4.11
CA SER A 27 0.38 18.29 3.96
C SER A 27 0.26 19.59 4.77
N ALA A 28 0.75 19.60 6.02
CA ALA A 28 0.75 20.80 6.87
C ALA A 28 1.64 21.93 6.33
N ASN A 29 2.69 21.59 5.58
CA ASN A 29 3.57 22.56 4.92
C ASN A 29 3.05 22.99 3.52
N GLY A 30 1.81 22.59 3.16
CA GLY A 30 1.20 22.94 1.87
C GLY A 30 1.80 22.19 0.68
N VAL A 31 2.54 21.11 0.91
CA VAL A 31 3.06 20.25 -0.16
C VAL A 31 1.94 19.30 -0.59
N GLU A 32 1.61 19.33 -1.88
CA GLU A 32 0.65 18.42 -2.48
C GLU A 32 1.16 16.97 -2.40
N ILE A 33 0.33 16.07 -1.87
CA ILE A 33 0.65 14.66 -1.76
C ILE A 33 0.36 13.99 -3.11
N ASN A 34 1.42 13.77 -3.90
CA ASN A 34 1.31 13.05 -5.16
C ASN A 34 1.23 11.53 -4.93
N ARG A 35 0.02 10.99 -5.04
CA ARG A 35 -0.27 9.57 -4.81
C ARG A 35 0.53 8.63 -5.69
N GLU A 36 0.71 8.94 -6.97
CA GLU A 36 1.48 8.10 -7.91
C GLU A 36 2.95 8.00 -7.50
N GLN A 37 3.55 9.13 -7.05
CA GLN A 37 4.94 9.14 -6.58
C GLN A 37 5.11 8.30 -5.31
N TRP A 38 4.15 8.38 -4.37
CA TRP A 38 4.19 7.57 -3.16
C TRP A 38 3.95 6.08 -3.45
N PHE A 39 3.11 5.73 -4.41
CA PHE A 39 2.98 4.35 -4.88
C PHE A 39 4.29 3.83 -5.50
N LYS A 40 5.00 4.66 -6.27
CA LYS A 40 6.33 4.28 -6.78
C LYS A 40 7.31 4.00 -5.64
N GLU A 41 7.37 4.86 -4.61
CA GLU A 41 8.22 4.62 -3.44
C GLU A 41 7.82 3.35 -2.67
N ALA A 42 6.52 3.03 -2.58
CA ALA A 42 6.06 1.78 -1.97
C ALA A 42 6.57 0.56 -2.76
N ILE A 43 6.43 0.58 -4.09
CA ILE A 43 6.90 -0.47 -4.99
C ILE A 43 8.42 -0.65 -4.89
N GLU A 44 9.18 0.45 -4.88
CA GLU A 44 10.63 0.41 -4.69
C GLU A 44 11.03 -0.09 -3.30
N SER A 45 10.25 0.23 -2.27
CA SER A 45 10.46 -0.30 -0.91
C SER A 45 10.29 -1.81 -0.88
N GLU A 46 9.23 -2.34 -1.52
CA GLU A 46 9.02 -3.78 -1.62
C GLU A 46 10.15 -4.48 -2.39
N LYS A 47 10.58 -3.92 -3.52
CA LYS A 47 11.72 -4.44 -4.30
C LYS A 47 13.03 -4.45 -3.50
N GLY A 48 13.17 -3.53 -2.55
CA GLY A 48 14.28 -3.50 -1.60
C GLY A 48 14.14 -4.46 -0.41
N GLY A 49 13.05 -5.24 -0.33
CA GLY A 49 12.77 -6.14 0.78
C GLY A 49 12.17 -5.48 2.02
N HIS A 50 11.76 -4.20 1.92
CA HIS A 50 11.18 -3.41 3.00
C HIS A 50 9.64 -3.49 2.96
N VAL A 51 9.11 -4.67 3.31
CA VAL A 51 7.69 -5.02 3.20
C VAL A 51 6.81 -4.22 4.18
N HIS A 52 7.28 -3.97 5.39
CA HIS A 52 6.53 -3.15 6.35
C HIS A 52 6.47 -1.69 5.90
N CYS A 53 7.55 -1.16 5.35
CA CYS A 53 7.59 0.19 4.79
C CYS A 53 6.63 0.32 3.60
N CYS A 54 6.61 -0.63 2.67
CA CYS A 54 5.68 -0.55 1.53
C CYS A 54 4.21 -0.58 1.97
N ARG A 55 3.85 -1.48 2.89
CA ARG A 55 2.50 -1.59 3.46
C ARG A 55 2.08 -0.29 4.16
N ALA A 56 2.99 0.30 4.95
CA ALA A 56 2.74 1.56 5.65
C ALA A 56 2.50 2.73 4.68
N ILE A 57 3.30 2.81 3.61
CA ILE A 57 3.13 3.82 2.57
C ILE A 57 1.77 3.66 1.88
N VAL A 58 1.43 2.46 1.39
CA VAL A 58 0.14 2.22 0.72
C VAL A 58 -1.02 2.60 1.63
N LYS A 59 -1.00 2.16 2.89
CA LYS A 59 -2.03 2.50 3.88
C LYS A 59 -2.19 4.00 4.07
N ALA A 60 -1.08 4.74 4.09
CA ALA A 60 -1.11 6.19 4.25
C ALA A 60 -1.67 6.89 3.01
N ILE A 61 -1.32 6.47 1.78
CA ILE A 61 -1.63 7.26 0.57
C ILE A 61 -2.88 6.81 -0.21
N ILE A 62 -3.41 5.60 0.03
CA ILE A 62 -4.39 4.97 -0.86
C ILE A 62 -5.67 5.80 -1.05
N SER A 63 -6.10 6.50 0.00
CA SER A 63 -7.31 7.34 0.03
C SER A 63 -7.07 8.81 -0.33
N TYR A 64 -5.82 9.24 -0.53
CA TYR A 64 -5.52 10.64 -0.83
C TYR A 64 -6.03 11.02 -2.22
N GLY A 65 -6.88 12.06 -2.29
CA GLY A 65 -7.41 12.57 -3.56
C GLY A 65 -8.37 11.62 -4.28
N VAL A 66 -8.93 10.63 -3.59
CA VAL A 66 -9.89 9.67 -4.17
C VAL A 66 -11.25 9.84 -3.50
N GLU A 67 -12.27 10.18 -4.28
CA GLU A 67 -13.63 10.32 -3.77
C GLU A 67 -14.21 8.97 -3.35
N PRO A 68 -15.03 8.89 -2.28
CA PRO A 68 -15.57 7.63 -1.77
C PRO A 68 -16.30 6.77 -2.82
N GLU A 69 -16.91 7.42 -3.82
CA GLU A 69 -17.66 6.78 -4.90
C GLU A 69 -16.72 6.05 -5.89
N ASP A 70 -15.50 6.57 -6.08
CA ASP A 70 -14.50 6.06 -7.02
C ASP A 70 -13.48 5.12 -6.36
N GLN A 71 -13.38 5.12 -5.03
CA GLN A 71 -12.40 4.32 -4.26
C GLN A 71 -12.27 2.89 -4.74
N LYS A 72 -13.39 2.19 -4.95
CA LYS A 72 -13.34 0.80 -5.42
C LYS A 72 -12.63 0.71 -6.77
N HIS A 73 -12.99 1.54 -7.74
CA HIS A 73 -12.42 1.43 -9.08
C HIS A 73 -10.94 1.77 -9.07
N THR A 74 -10.59 2.92 -8.49
CA THR A 74 -9.21 3.40 -8.38
C THR A 74 -8.33 2.37 -7.67
N TRP A 75 -8.75 1.87 -6.51
CA TRP A 75 -7.94 0.91 -5.75
C TRP A 75 -7.72 -0.42 -6.49
N MET A 76 -8.69 -0.86 -7.31
CA MET A 76 -8.45 -2.04 -8.14
C MET A 76 -7.41 -1.78 -9.22
N GLU A 77 -7.39 -0.58 -9.82
CA GLU A 77 -6.35 -0.20 -10.78
C GLU A 77 -4.98 -0.07 -10.11
N ASP A 78 -4.88 0.46 -8.90
CA ASP A 78 -3.61 0.51 -8.18
C ASP A 78 -3.08 -0.89 -7.84
N ALA A 79 -3.96 -1.80 -7.43
CA ALA A 79 -3.59 -3.18 -7.19
C ALA A 79 -3.05 -3.84 -8.47
N ASP A 80 -3.76 -3.67 -9.60
CA ASP A 80 -3.32 -4.18 -10.90
C ASP A 80 -1.98 -3.56 -11.33
N ASN A 81 -1.78 -2.26 -11.09
CA ASN A 81 -0.51 -1.56 -11.34
C ASN A 81 0.65 -2.09 -10.47
N CYS A 82 0.39 -2.37 -9.20
CA CYS A 82 1.38 -2.98 -8.30
C CYS A 82 1.77 -4.39 -8.78
N ILE A 83 0.78 -5.21 -9.17
CA ILE A 83 1.01 -6.56 -9.72
C ILE A 83 1.85 -6.50 -10.99
N ASN A 84 1.50 -5.60 -11.93
CA ASN A 84 2.23 -5.43 -13.19
C ASN A 84 3.70 -5.02 -12.97
N GLN A 85 4.02 -4.38 -11.85
CA GLN A 85 5.38 -4.00 -11.48
C GLN A 85 6.11 -5.04 -10.61
N GLY A 86 5.46 -6.18 -10.32
CA GLY A 86 5.99 -7.26 -9.48
C GLY A 86 5.97 -6.94 -7.98
N ALA A 87 5.18 -5.95 -7.56
CA ALA A 87 5.00 -5.53 -6.17
C ALA A 87 3.73 -6.14 -5.57
N TYR A 88 3.80 -7.42 -5.22
CA TYR A 88 2.68 -8.21 -4.73
C TYR A 88 2.28 -7.84 -3.30
N GLU A 89 3.20 -7.42 -2.45
CA GLU A 89 2.90 -6.94 -1.09
C GLU A 89 2.16 -5.60 -1.11
N CYS A 90 2.52 -4.69 -2.02
CA CYS A 90 1.77 -3.47 -2.26
C CYS A 90 0.34 -3.81 -2.72
N ALA A 91 0.19 -4.74 -3.67
CA ALA A 91 -1.12 -5.19 -4.12
C ALA A 91 -1.95 -5.84 -2.99
N ARG A 92 -1.31 -6.65 -2.12
CA ARG A 92 -1.94 -7.20 -0.91
C ARG A 92 -2.43 -6.13 0.04
N ALA A 93 -1.60 -5.11 0.29
CA ALA A 93 -1.98 -3.98 1.14
C ALA A 93 -3.22 -3.27 0.57
N VAL A 94 -3.25 -3.00 -0.74
CA VAL A 94 -4.40 -2.41 -1.43
C VAL A 94 -5.65 -3.29 -1.27
N TYR A 95 -5.55 -4.60 -1.55
CA TYR A 95 -6.68 -5.51 -1.43
C TYR A 95 -7.20 -5.61 0.01
N ASN A 96 -6.32 -5.70 1.00
CA ASN A 96 -6.73 -5.74 2.41
C ASN A 96 -7.54 -4.50 2.80
N ILE A 97 -7.08 -3.31 2.41
CA ILE A 97 -7.81 -2.07 2.67
C ILE A 97 -9.16 -2.09 1.93
N ALA A 98 -9.17 -2.49 0.66
CA ALA A 98 -10.40 -2.59 -0.12
C ALA A 98 -11.42 -3.60 0.47
N LEU A 99 -10.95 -4.72 1.03
CA LEU A 99 -11.79 -5.74 1.67
C LEU A 99 -12.39 -5.27 2.99
N VAL A 100 -11.62 -4.54 3.81
CA VAL A 100 -12.11 -3.94 5.04
C VAL A 100 -13.16 -2.86 4.73
N THR A 101 -12.93 -2.05 3.70
CA THR A 101 -13.86 -0.98 3.29
C THR A 101 -15.11 -1.52 2.58
N PHE A 102 -14.97 -2.58 1.78
CA PHE A 102 -16.04 -3.11 0.94
C PHE A 102 -16.26 -4.63 1.10
N PRO A 103 -16.57 -5.13 2.31
CA PRO A 103 -16.59 -6.56 2.62
C PRO A 103 -17.60 -7.36 1.78
N GLY A 104 -18.69 -6.73 1.33
CA GLY A 104 -19.73 -7.36 0.50
C GLY A 104 -19.40 -7.49 -0.99
N LYS A 105 -18.29 -6.93 -1.47
CA LYS A 105 -17.97 -6.90 -2.91
C LYS A 105 -17.17 -8.13 -3.32
N LYS A 106 -17.88 -9.16 -3.82
CA LYS A 106 -17.29 -10.42 -4.31
C LYS A 106 -16.15 -10.24 -5.32
N SER A 107 -16.18 -9.20 -6.16
CA SER A 107 -15.13 -8.93 -7.14
C SER A 107 -13.76 -8.67 -6.52
N ILE A 108 -13.72 -8.04 -5.34
CA ILE A 108 -12.47 -7.72 -4.64
C ILE A 108 -11.89 -9.01 -4.04
N TRP A 109 -12.74 -9.79 -3.35
CA TRP A 109 -12.38 -11.11 -2.82
C TRP A 109 -11.80 -12.03 -3.89
N LEU A 110 -12.45 -12.11 -5.05
CA LEU A 110 -12.01 -12.97 -6.12
C LEU A 110 -10.63 -12.55 -6.65
N ARG A 111 -10.41 -11.25 -6.85
CA ARG A 111 -9.11 -10.72 -7.29
C ARG A 111 -8.01 -10.95 -6.25
N ALA A 112 -8.28 -10.72 -4.98
CA ALA A 112 -7.34 -11.00 -3.89
C ALA A 112 -6.99 -12.50 -3.83
N ALA A 113 -7.98 -13.39 -3.95
CA ALA A 113 -7.75 -14.83 -3.99
C ALA A 113 -6.93 -15.26 -5.22
N TYR A 114 -7.15 -14.64 -6.39
CA TYR A 114 -6.33 -14.89 -7.58
C TYR A 114 -4.88 -14.43 -7.39
N LEU A 115 -4.66 -13.28 -6.73
CA LEU A 115 -3.32 -12.83 -6.39
C LEU A 115 -2.60 -13.89 -5.53
N GLU A 116 -3.21 -14.34 -4.44
CA GLU A 116 -2.59 -15.35 -3.57
C GLU A 116 -2.43 -16.71 -4.24
N LYS A 117 -3.36 -17.11 -5.11
CA LYS A 117 -3.21 -18.36 -5.88
C LYS A 117 -1.97 -18.35 -6.77
N ASN A 118 -1.66 -17.21 -7.38
CA ASN A 118 -0.58 -17.09 -8.37
C ASN A 118 0.76 -16.67 -7.73
N HIS A 119 0.71 -15.88 -6.66
CA HIS A 119 1.88 -15.20 -6.07
C HIS A 119 1.95 -15.32 -4.54
N GLY A 120 1.05 -16.10 -3.92
CA GLY A 120 1.06 -16.39 -2.49
C GLY A 120 2.30 -17.15 -2.06
N THR A 121 2.84 -16.78 -0.91
CA THR A 121 3.88 -17.53 -0.21
C THR A 121 3.30 -18.07 1.11
N ARG A 122 4.00 -19.03 1.72
CA ARG A 122 3.59 -19.59 3.02
C ARG A 122 3.58 -18.55 4.14
N GLU A 123 4.30 -17.45 3.97
CA GLU A 123 4.41 -16.34 4.91
C GLU A 123 3.35 -15.26 4.66
N SER A 124 2.71 -15.27 3.48
CA SER A 124 1.67 -14.29 3.10
C SER A 124 0.23 -14.80 3.32
N LEU A 125 0.07 -16.06 3.72
CA LEU A 125 -1.21 -16.76 3.99
C LEU A 125 -1.40 -17.00 5.48
#